data_AF-Q9XSE7-F1
#
_entry.id   AF-Q9XSE7-F1
#
_cell.length_a   1.000
_cell.length_b   1.000
_cell.length_c   1.000
_cell.angle_alpha   90.00
_cell.angle_beta   90.00
_cell.angle_gamma   90.00
#
_symmetry.space_group_name_H-M   'P 1'
#
loop_
_entity.id
_entity.type
_entity.pdbx_description
1 polymer ?
#
loop_
_entity_poly.entity_id
_entity_poly.type
_entity_poly.pdbx_seq_one_letter_code
_entity_poly.pdbx_strand_id
1 'polypeptide(L)'
;EDLNQVIEIRLENKIAFIRQHAIRVRIHALLVDRYLQTYKDKMTFFSDGELVFKDIVEDPDKFYIFKTILAKTNVSKFDLPNREAYKDFFGINPISGFKLLSQQCSYMGGCFLEKIERAITQDLPGLLGSLGLGKNPGALNCDKTGCGEAPKNRYRR
;
A
#
# COMPACT_ATOMS: atom_id res chain seq x y z
N GLU A 1 -6.81 -19.98 30.31
CA GLU A 1 -7.45 -19.77 28.98
C GLU A 1 -7.57 -18.31 28.62
N ASP A 2 -8.06 -17.45 29.53
CA ASP A 2 -8.26 -16.00 29.27
C ASP A 2 -6.96 -15.25 28.88
N LEU A 3 -5.83 -15.53 29.54
CA LEU A 3 -4.55 -14.89 29.22
C LEU A 3 -4.01 -15.24 27.83
N ASN A 4 -4.20 -16.48 27.37
CA ASN A 4 -3.73 -16.92 26.05
C ASN A 4 -4.53 -16.23 24.94
N GLN A 5 -5.85 -16.09 25.12
CA GLN A 5 -6.71 -15.37 24.18
C GLN A 5 -6.33 -13.88 24.10
N VAL A 6 -6.04 -13.22 25.23
CA VAL A 6 -5.57 -11.82 25.24
C VAL A 6 -4.23 -11.66 24.51
N ILE A 7 -3.32 -12.62 24.66
CA ILE A 7 -2.02 -12.62 23.97
C ILE A 7 -2.20 -12.81 22.46
N GLU A 8 -3.01 -13.78 22.04
CA GLU A 8 -3.33 -14.04 20.63
C GLU A 8 -3.92 -12.80 19.96
N ILE A 9 -4.95 -12.19 20.56
CA ILE A 9 -5.58 -10.96 20.04
C ILE A 9 -4.56 -9.82 19.92
N ARG A 10 -3.64 -9.68 20.89
CA ARG A 10 -2.59 -8.64 20.84
C ARG A 10 -1.59 -8.89 19.71
N LEU A 11 -1.26 -10.15 19.42
CA LEU A 11 -0.37 -10.51 18.32
C LEU A 11 -1.04 -10.33 16.96
N GLU A 12 -2.29 -10.75 16.81
CA GLU A 12 -3.09 -10.54 15.60
C GLU A 12 -3.21 -9.05 15.26
N ASN A 13 -3.53 -8.22 16.26
CA ASN A 13 -3.59 -6.77 16.10
C ASN A 13 -2.25 -6.16 15.67
N LYS A 14 -1.13 -6.65 16.22
CA LYS A 14 0.21 -6.21 15.81
C LYS A 14 0.52 -6.59 14.36
N ILE A 15 0.18 -7.81 13.94
CA ILE A 15 0.41 -8.26 12.56
C ILE A 15 -0.46 -7.46 11.59
N ALA A 16 -1.73 -7.21 11.94
CA ALA A 16 -2.60 -6.35 11.16
C ALA A 16 -2.03 -4.92 11.03
N PHE A 17 -1.53 -4.33 12.12
CA PHE A 17 -0.87 -3.03 12.11
C PHE A 17 0.36 -3.00 11.19
N ILE A 18 1.24 -4.01 11.28
CA ILE A 18 2.43 -4.14 10.44
C ILE A 18 2.02 -4.26 8.97
N ARG A 19 0.99 -5.05 8.65
CA ARG A 19 0.48 -5.20 7.28
C ARG A 19 -0.03 -3.88 6.73
N GLN A 20 -0.79 -3.12 7.51
CA GLN A 20 -1.29 -1.80 7.12
C GLN A 20 -0.15 -0.79 6.92
N HIS A 21 0.87 -0.84 7.77
CA HIS A 21 2.06 0.00 7.58
C HIS A 21 2.81 -0.37 6.30
N ALA A 22 3.04 -1.66 6.03
CA ALA A 22 3.69 -2.13 4.82
C ALA A 22 2.92 -1.72 3.55
N ILE A 23 1.59 -1.80 3.56
CA ILE A 23 0.74 -1.30 2.46
C ILE A 23 1.01 0.19 2.21
N ARG A 24 1.00 1.02 3.26
CA ARG A 24 1.30 2.46 3.15
C ARG A 24 2.70 2.74 2.59
N VAL A 25 3.71 1.99 3.03
CA VAL A 25 5.09 2.10 2.51
C VAL A 25 5.14 1.74 1.02
N ARG A 26 4.46 0.66 0.61
CA ARG A 26 4.38 0.25 -0.80
C ARG A 26 3.71 1.34 -1.65
N ILE A 27 2.57 1.87 -1.19
CA ILE A 27 1.85 2.96 -1.88
C ILE A 27 2.74 4.20 -2.00
N HIS A 28 3.44 4.57 -0.93
CA HIS A 28 4.34 5.71 -0.96
C HIS A 28 5.47 5.54 -1.98
N ALA A 29 6.13 4.38 -1.96
CA ALA A 29 7.19 4.05 -2.91
C ALA A 29 6.70 4.14 -4.37
N LEU A 30 5.50 3.61 -4.66
CA LEU A 30 4.89 3.66 -5.98
C LEU A 30 4.56 5.10 -6.42
N LEU A 31 4.02 5.92 -5.52
CA LEU A 31 3.68 7.31 -5.83
C LEU A 31 4.94 8.13 -6.10
N VAL A 32 5.95 8.07 -5.23
CA VAL A 32 7.24 8.78 -5.43
C VAL A 32 7.88 8.37 -6.75
N ASP A 33 7.91 7.08 -7.06
CA ASP A 33 8.42 6.57 -8.34
C ASP A 33 7.65 7.12 -9.53
N ARG A 34 6.31 7.19 -9.43
CA ARG A 34 5.48 7.76 -10.49
C ARG A 34 5.71 9.26 -10.69
N TYR A 35 5.83 10.04 -9.61
CA TYR A 35 6.23 11.45 -9.69
C TYR A 35 7.60 11.61 -10.36
N LEU A 36 8.58 10.78 -10.00
CA LEU A 36 9.92 10.82 -10.56
C LEU A 36 9.94 10.43 -12.05
N GLN A 37 9.17 9.43 -12.46
CA GLN A 37 8.98 9.08 -13.87
C GLN A 37 8.38 10.24 -14.65
N THR A 38 7.26 10.78 -14.18
CA THR A 38 6.61 11.92 -14.83
C THR A 38 7.54 13.13 -14.94
N TYR A 39 8.29 13.43 -13.88
CA TYR A 39 9.28 14.51 -13.90
C TYR A 39 10.31 14.30 -15.01
N LYS A 40 10.92 13.11 -15.09
CA LYS A 40 11.88 12.77 -16.14
C LYS A 40 11.27 12.80 -17.54
N ASP A 41 10.03 12.32 -17.69
CA ASP A 41 9.32 12.30 -18.98
C ASP A 41 8.96 13.70 -19.48
N LYS A 42 8.76 14.66 -18.56
CA LYS A 42 8.39 16.05 -18.89
C LYS A 42 9.59 16.99 -19.00
N MET A 43 10.77 16.55 -18.54
CA MET A 43 12.01 17.28 -18.73
C MET A 43 12.44 17.22 -20.20
N THR A 44 12.52 18.39 -20.83
CA THR A 44 13.15 18.58 -22.15
C THR A 44 14.47 19.33 -22.01
N PHE A 45 15.26 19.41 -23.09
CA PHE A 45 16.58 20.06 -23.07
C PHE A 45 16.55 21.52 -22.59
N PHE A 46 15.45 22.25 -22.83
CA PHE A 46 15.29 23.66 -22.45
C PHE A 46 14.34 23.86 -21.26
N SER A 47 13.93 22.78 -20.58
CA SER A 47 13.00 22.86 -19.45
C SER A 47 13.69 23.36 -18.19
N ASP A 48 13.03 24.26 -17.47
CA ASP A 48 13.34 24.55 -16.08
C ASP A 48 12.76 23.43 -15.20
N GLY A 49 13.64 22.64 -14.57
CA GLY A 49 13.24 21.49 -13.77
C GLY A 49 12.43 21.87 -12.52
N GLU A 50 12.67 23.04 -11.93
CA GLU A 50 11.90 23.49 -10.76
C GLU A 50 10.46 23.82 -11.17
N LEU A 51 10.29 24.54 -12.28
CA LEU A 51 8.96 24.88 -12.80
C LEU A 51 8.20 23.64 -13.29
N VAL A 52 8.86 22.73 -14.00
CA VAL A 52 8.25 21.47 -14.44
C VAL A 52 7.77 20.66 -13.25
N PHE A 53 8.61 20.52 -12.23
CA PHE A 53 8.24 19.73 -11.06
C PHE A 53 7.13 20.41 -10.24
N LYS A 54 7.16 21.74 -10.13
CA LYS A 54 6.10 22.52 -9.49
C LYS A 54 4.75 22.29 -10.16
N ASP A 55 4.66 22.34 -11.49
CA ASP A 55 3.42 22.07 -12.24
C ASP A 55 2.90 20.64 -11.96
N ILE A 56 3.78 19.65 -11.88
CA ILE A 56 3.41 18.25 -11.57
C ILE A 56 2.84 18.12 -10.15
N VAL A 57 3.44 18.79 -9.18
CA VAL A 57 3.02 18.72 -7.76
C VAL A 57 1.76 19.54 -7.50
N GLU A 58 1.57 20.66 -8.21
CA GLU A 58 0.37 21.50 -8.09
C GLU A 58 -0.88 20.83 -8.68
N ASP A 59 -0.76 20.12 -9.81
CA ASP A 59 -1.87 19.37 -10.41
C ASP A 59 -1.44 17.95 -10.81
N PRO A 60 -1.39 16.99 -9.86
CA PRO A 60 -1.02 15.62 -10.16
C PRO A 60 -2.06 14.86 -11.00
N ASP A 61 -3.30 15.36 -11.09
CA ASP A 61 -4.36 14.74 -11.88
C ASP A 61 -4.16 15.01 -13.38
N LYS A 62 -3.67 16.21 -13.76
CA LYS A 62 -3.22 16.54 -15.13
C LYS A 62 -2.19 15.53 -15.67
N PHE A 63 -1.37 14.96 -14.79
CA PHE A 63 -0.35 13.97 -15.14
C PHE A 63 -0.75 12.53 -14.84
N TYR A 64 -2.01 12.31 -14.45
CA TYR A 64 -2.59 11.01 -14.12
C TYR A 64 -1.83 10.25 -13.02
N ILE A 65 -1.13 10.93 -12.09
CA ILE A 65 -0.28 10.28 -11.08
C ILE A 65 -1.06 9.26 -10.26
N PHE A 66 -2.12 9.70 -9.56
CA PHE A 66 -2.92 8.83 -8.71
C PHE A 66 -3.73 7.81 -9.52
N LYS A 67 -4.21 8.19 -10.71
CA LYS A 67 -4.96 7.29 -11.61
C LYS A 67 -4.10 6.10 -12.05
N THR A 68 -2.84 6.34 -12.41
CA THR A 68 -1.90 5.27 -12.78
C THR A 68 -1.59 4.34 -11.61
N ILE A 69 -1.46 4.87 -10.38
CA ILE A 69 -1.23 4.04 -9.19
C ILE A 69 -2.47 3.22 -8.84
N LEU A 70 -3.66 3.82 -8.90
CA LEU A 70 -4.93 3.13 -8.62
C LEU A 70 -5.23 2.01 -9.62
N ALA A 71 -4.72 2.08 -10.85
CA ALA A 71 -4.88 1.03 -11.85
C ALA A 71 -4.05 -0.25 -11.57
N LYS A 72 -3.18 -0.25 -10.54
CA LYS A 72 -2.41 -1.43 -10.14
C LYS A 72 -3.28 -2.39 -9.31
N THR A 73 -3.15 -3.69 -9.57
CA THR A 73 -4.03 -4.75 -9.04
C THR A 73 -4.13 -4.83 -7.51
N ASN A 74 -3.08 -4.41 -6.79
CA ASN A 74 -3.00 -4.48 -5.33
C ASN A 74 -3.00 -3.10 -4.68
N VAL A 75 -3.74 -2.14 -5.25
CA VAL A 75 -3.90 -0.79 -4.71
C VAL A 75 -5.37 -0.48 -4.49
N SER A 76 -5.74 -0.14 -3.25
CA SER A 76 -7.07 0.39 -2.95
C SER A 76 -7.07 1.91 -2.96
N LYS A 77 -8.21 2.50 -3.34
CA LYS A 77 -8.44 3.95 -3.19
C LYS A 77 -8.31 4.40 -1.73
N PHE A 78 -8.68 3.54 -0.78
CA PHE A 78 -8.61 3.85 0.65
C PHE A 78 -7.18 3.88 1.20
N ASP A 79 -6.22 3.29 0.48
CA ASP A 79 -4.81 3.29 0.87
C ASP A 79 -4.08 4.52 0.32
N LEU A 80 -4.69 5.27 -0.61
CA LEU A 80 -4.09 6.44 -1.22
C LEU A 80 -4.22 7.67 -0.30
N PRO A 81 -3.15 8.45 -0.11
CA PRO A 81 -3.22 9.69 0.62
C PRO A 81 -3.96 10.77 -0.17
N ASN A 82 -4.33 11.85 0.53
CA ASN A 82 -4.85 13.05 -0.12
C ASN A 82 -3.83 13.64 -1.10
N ARG A 83 -4.33 14.31 -2.15
CA ARG A 83 -3.49 14.84 -3.24
C ARG A 83 -2.47 15.85 -2.74
N GLU A 84 -2.89 16.66 -1.76
CA GLU A 84 -2.11 17.74 -1.17
C GLU A 84 -0.93 17.21 -0.34
N ALA A 85 -0.99 15.96 0.13
CA ALA A 85 0.05 15.37 0.97
C ALA A 85 1.42 15.32 0.26
N TYR A 86 1.44 15.15 -1.07
CA TYR A 86 2.69 15.15 -1.82
C TYR A 86 3.24 16.54 -2.10
N LYS A 87 2.40 17.57 -2.06
CA LYS A 87 2.86 18.96 -2.09
C LYS A 87 3.70 19.28 -0.86
N ASP A 88 3.22 18.89 0.32
CA ASP A 88 3.95 19.08 1.58
C ASP A 88 5.20 18.20 1.63
N PHE A 89 5.08 16.93 1.23
CA PHE A 89 6.21 16.00 1.22
C PHE A 89 7.37 16.50 0.35
N PHE A 90 7.09 16.93 -0.88
CA PHE A 90 8.12 17.40 -1.79
C PHE A 90 8.59 18.83 -1.52
N GLY A 91 7.82 19.61 -0.76
CA GLY A 91 8.28 20.90 -0.21
C GLY A 91 9.45 20.74 0.77
N ILE A 92 9.58 19.57 1.40
CA ILE A 92 10.67 19.23 2.32
C ILE A 92 11.72 18.35 1.64
N ASN A 93 11.30 17.44 0.77
CA ASN A 93 12.15 16.42 0.16
C ASN A 93 12.27 16.67 -1.35
N PRO A 94 13.38 17.23 -1.86
CA PRO A 94 13.50 17.55 -3.28
C PRO A 94 13.51 16.30 -4.15
N ILE A 95 12.86 16.37 -5.33
CA ILE A 95 12.71 15.21 -6.24
C ILE A 95 14.06 14.64 -6.71
N SER A 96 15.10 15.48 -6.79
CA SER A 96 16.46 15.10 -7.17
C SER A 96 17.13 14.13 -6.19
N GLY A 97 16.64 14.04 -4.94
CA GLY A 97 17.14 13.12 -3.92
C GLY A 97 16.68 11.68 -4.09
N PHE A 98 15.72 11.41 -4.98
CA PHE A 98 15.11 10.10 -5.16
C PHE A 98 15.65 9.35 -6.36
N LYS A 99 15.60 8.01 -6.27
CA LYS A 99 15.95 7.08 -7.36
C LYS A 99 14.70 6.33 -7.81
N LEU A 100 14.67 5.93 -9.08
CA LEU A 100 13.59 5.08 -9.59
C LEU A 100 13.62 3.72 -8.89
N LEU A 101 12.47 3.09 -8.70
CA LEU A 101 12.37 1.77 -8.08
C LEU A 101 13.17 0.71 -8.86
N SER A 102 13.19 0.81 -10.19
CA SER A 102 14.01 -0.07 -11.06
C SER A 102 15.50 0.04 -10.76
N GLN A 103 15.98 1.22 -10.34
CA GLN A 103 17.39 1.43 -9.96
C GLN A 103 17.72 0.87 -8.58
N GLN A 104 16.71 0.48 -7.79
CA GLN A 104 16.89 -0.15 -6.48
C GLN A 104 16.81 -1.68 -6.54
N CYS A 105 16.57 -2.25 -7.72
CA CYS A 105 16.57 -3.70 -7.91
C CYS A 105 18.00 -4.22 -8.03
N SER A 106 18.28 -5.34 -7.39
CA SER A 106 19.55 -6.07 -7.54
C SER A 106 19.33 -7.37 -8.30
N TYR A 107 20.26 -7.73 -9.18
CA TYR A 107 20.19 -8.99 -9.94
C TYR A 107 20.13 -10.23 -9.03
N MET A 108 20.96 -10.27 -7.99
CA MET A 108 20.98 -11.39 -7.03
C MET A 108 19.95 -11.22 -5.90
N GLY A 109 19.54 -9.98 -5.63
CA GLY A 109 18.73 -9.63 -4.46
C GLY A 109 17.24 -9.39 -4.72
N GLY A 110 16.82 -9.39 -5.99
CA GLY A 110 15.47 -9.00 -6.41
C GLY A 110 15.15 -7.52 -6.16
N CYS A 111 13.88 -7.15 -6.34
CA CYS A 111 13.41 -5.79 -6.10
C CYS A 111 12.80 -5.64 -4.70
N PHE A 112 13.01 -4.49 -4.04
CA PHE A 112 12.37 -4.20 -2.74
C PHE A 112 10.84 -4.19 -2.82
N LEU A 113 10.27 -3.76 -3.94
CA LEU A 113 8.83 -3.76 -4.17
C LEU A 113 8.23 -5.18 -4.13
N GLU A 114 8.95 -6.16 -4.66
CA GLU A 114 8.50 -7.57 -4.63
C GLU A 114 8.58 -8.14 -3.22
N LYS A 115 9.62 -7.77 -2.46
CA LYS A 115 9.79 -8.21 -1.07
C LYS A 115 8.67 -7.68 -0.17
N ILE A 116 8.31 -6.40 -0.31
CA ILE A 116 7.20 -5.83 0.47
C ILE A 116 5.85 -6.41 0.03
N GLU A 117 5.67 -6.70 -1.26
CA GLU A 117 4.47 -7.35 -1.76
C GLU A 117 4.30 -8.76 -1.18
N ARG A 118 5.38 -9.55 -1.16
CA ARG A 118 5.40 -10.88 -0.53
C ARG A 118 5.08 -10.80 0.96
N ALA A 119 5.68 -9.84 1.67
CA ALA A 119 5.40 -9.66 3.09
C ALA A 119 3.91 -9.37 3.36
N ILE A 120 3.28 -8.51 2.55
CA ILE A 120 1.86 -8.13 2.69
C ILE A 120 0.91 -9.27 2.35
N THR A 121 1.23 -10.07 1.33
CA THR A 121 0.30 -11.04 0.72
C THR A 121 0.51 -12.47 1.19
N GLN A 122 1.71 -12.82 1.65
CA GLN A 122 2.09 -14.19 2.00
C GLN A 122 2.61 -14.28 3.44
N ASP A 123 3.68 -13.56 3.77
CA ASP A 123 4.41 -13.81 5.02
C ASP A 123 3.59 -13.40 6.25
N LEU A 124 2.98 -12.20 6.25
CA LEU A 124 2.18 -11.73 7.39
C LEU A 124 0.87 -12.53 7.57
N PRO A 125 0.09 -12.83 6.51
CA PRO A 125 -1.03 -13.76 6.63
C PRO A 125 -0.61 -15.17 7.07
N GLY A 126 0.53 -15.67 6.58
CA GLY A 126 1.08 -16.96 6.99
C GLY A 126 1.44 -17.00 8.48
N LEU A 127 1.96 -15.89 9.01
CA LEU A 127 2.25 -15.74 10.44
C LEU A 127 0.98 -15.82 11.29
N LEU A 128 -0.12 -15.16 10.87
CA LEU A 128 -1.43 -15.31 11.51
C LEU A 128 -1.91 -16.76 11.49
N GLY A 129 -1.75 -17.43 10.34
CA GLY A 129 -2.05 -18.85 10.18
C GLY A 129 -1.29 -19.69 11.22
N SER A 130 0.02 -19.48 11.35
CA SER A 130 0.85 -20.23 12.32
C SER A 130 0.51 -19.94 13.79
N LEU A 131 -0.03 -18.76 14.11
CA LEU A 131 -0.51 -18.42 15.45
C LEU A 131 -1.86 -19.11 15.75
N GLY A 132 -2.72 -19.27 14.75
CA GLY A 132 -4.00 -19.98 14.86
C GLY A 132 -3.92 -21.50 14.68
N LEU A 133 -2.78 -22.04 14.24
CA LEU A 133 -2.61 -23.44 13.87
C LEU A 133 -1.58 -24.17 14.72
N GLY A 134 -1.98 -24.70 15.87
CA GLY A 134 -2.57 -26.05 15.92
C GLY A 134 -4.06 -26.30 15.64
N LYS A 135 -4.91 -25.37 15.16
CA LYS A 135 -6.28 -25.64 14.72
C LYS A 135 -6.59 -25.31 13.25
N ASN A 136 -6.81 -26.36 12.45
CA ASN A 136 -7.22 -26.35 11.03
C ASN A 136 -8.10 -25.13 10.66
N PRO A 137 -7.79 -24.37 9.58
CA PRO A 137 -8.60 -23.22 9.17
C PRO A 137 -9.92 -23.65 8.48
N GLY A 138 -10.30 -24.93 8.59
CA GLY A 138 -11.54 -25.50 8.06
C GLY A 138 -12.75 -25.40 8.99
N ALA A 139 -12.60 -24.87 10.19
CA ALA A 139 -13.72 -24.65 11.11
C ALA A 139 -13.75 -23.18 11.54
N LEU A 140 -14.24 -22.32 10.66
CA LEU A 140 -14.98 -21.15 11.15
C LEU A 140 -16.04 -21.70 12.10
N ASN A 141 -15.91 -21.36 13.38
CA ASN A 141 -16.86 -21.70 14.44
C ASN A 141 -18.16 -20.89 14.17
N CYS A 142 -18.91 -21.30 13.14
CA CYS A 142 -20.18 -20.70 12.74
C CYS A 142 -21.26 -20.85 13.82
N ASP A 143 -21.03 -21.70 14.82
CA ASP A 143 -21.96 -21.95 15.92
C ASP A 143 -22.12 -20.76 16.88
N LYS A 144 -21.21 -19.76 16.86
CA LYS A 144 -21.30 -18.58 17.74
C LYS A 144 -21.63 -17.25 17.06
N THR A 145 -21.61 -17.15 15.73
CA THR A 145 -21.89 -15.87 15.04
C THR A 145 -22.92 -15.95 13.91
N GLY A 146 -23.73 -17.01 13.82
CA GLY A 146 -24.93 -16.99 13.00
C GLY A 146 -24.67 -16.68 11.52
N CYS A 147 -23.69 -17.35 10.92
CA CYS A 147 -23.32 -17.19 9.51
C CYS A 147 -24.35 -17.79 8.52
N GLY A 148 -25.65 -17.70 8.83
CA GLY A 148 -26.75 -18.31 8.07
C GLY A 148 -27.79 -17.32 7.53
N GLU A 149 -27.68 -16.02 7.78
CA GLU A 149 -28.65 -15.07 7.21
C GLU A 149 -28.16 -14.53 5.85
N ALA A 150 -28.85 -14.96 4.79
CA ALA A 150 -28.77 -14.32 3.49
C ALA A 150 -29.12 -12.81 3.62
N PRO A 151 -28.38 -11.90 2.96
CA PRO A 151 -28.62 -10.48 3.11
C PRO A 151 -30.02 -10.10 2.62
N LYS A 152 -30.92 -9.74 3.55
CA LYS A 152 -32.21 -9.14 3.19
C LYS A 152 -31.97 -7.71 2.71
N ASN A 153 -32.18 -7.48 1.41
CA ASN A 153 -32.17 -6.16 0.80
C ASN A 153 -33.18 -5.23 1.49
N ARG A 154 -32.68 -4.23 2.23
CA ARG A 154 -33.49 -3.25 2.98
C ARG A 154 -34.18 -2.18 2.09
N TYR A 155 -34.06 -2.29 0.77
CA TYR A 155 -34.54 -1.28 -0.20
C TYR A 155 -35.63 -1.77 -1.16
N ARG A 156 -36.31 -2.89 -0.87
CA ARG A 156 -37.59 -3.19 -1.53
C ARG A 156 -38.74 -2.87 -0.57
N ARG A 157 -39.48 -1.81 -0.88
CA ARG A 157 -40.87 -1.65 -0.45
C ARG A 157 -41.76 -2.47 -1.38
#